data_AF-A0AAV4CLE8-F1
#
_entry.id   AF-A0AAV4CLE8-F1
#
_cell.length_a   1.000
_cell.length_b   1.000
_cell.length_c   1.000
_cell.angle_alpha   90.00
_cell.angle_beta   90.00
_cell.angle_gamma   90.00
#
_symmetry.space_group_name_H-M   'P 1'
#
loop_
_entity.id
_entity.type
_entity.pdbx_description
1 polymer ?
#
loop_
_entity_poly.entity_id
_entity_poly.type
_entity_poly.pdbx_seq_one_letter_code
_entity_poly.pdbx_strand_id
1 'polypeptide(L)'
;MAHNPLDILGFTRDVARSLILCNKSTTRNATGRLPSKVNRVPEDVRLDQQKHYLTPGPTQRRCIFCGRKTMKLCIKCPNAPIHKDCFATFHSNK
;
A
#
# COMPACT_ATOMS: atom_id res chain seq x y z
N MET A 1 -43.01 -4.16 9.59
CA MET A 1 -41.78 -3.57 10.16
C MET A 1 -42.22 -2.42 11.05
N ALA A 2 -42.26 -2.63 12.37
CA ALA A 2 -42.72 -1.63 13.32
C ALA A 2 -41.69 -0.48 13.36
N HIS A 3 -42.03 0.66 12.78
CA HIS A 3 -41.23 1.88 12.94
C HIS A 3 -41.58 2.47 14.30
N ASN A 4 -40.70 2.29 15.28
CA ASN A 4 -40.79 2.99 16.55
C ASN A 4 -40.72 4.50 16.26
N PRO A 5 -41.69 5.31 16.71
CA PRO A 5 -41.82 6.72 16.32
C PRO A 5 -40.68 7.62 16.84
N LEU A 6 -39.81 7.10 17.70
CA LEU A 6 -38.70 7.82 18.33
C LEU A 6 -37.40 7.01 18.26
N ASP A 7 -37.10 6.36 17.13
CA ASP A 7 -35.77 5.79 16.90
C ASP A 7 -34.76 6.89 16.59
N ILE A 8 -34.41 7.65 17.62
CA ILE A 8 -33.41 8.73 17.58
C ILE A 8 -32.06 8.17 17.13
N LEU A 9 -31.73 6.92 17.48
CA LEU A 9 -30.50 6.26 17.05
C LEU A 9 -30.53 5.96 15.54
N GLY A 10 -31.66 5.46 15.03
CA GLY A 10 -31.89 5.28 13.60
C GLY A 10 -31.76 6.59 12.83
N PHE A 11 -32.46 7.63 13.30
CA PHE A 11 -32.43 8.95 12.68
C PHE A 11 -31.02 9.57 12.68
N THR A 12 -30.33 9.57 13.82
CA THR A 12 -28.96 10.11 13.92
C THR A 12 -27.98 9.36 13.04
N ARG A 13 -28.10 8.02 12.95
CA ARG A 13 -27.29 7.18 12.05
C ARG A 13 -27.53 7.52 10.58
N ASP A 14 -28.78 7.76 10.18
CA ASP A 14 -29.14 8.07 8.80
C ASP A 14 -28.71 9.49 8.40
N VAL A 15 -28.86 10.46 9.31
CA VAL A 15 -28.30 11.82 9.14
C VAL A 15 -26.78 11.77 8.99
N ALA A 16 -26.09 11.05 9.88
CA ALA A 16 -24.63 10.91 9.82
C ALA A 16 -24.17 10.27 8.50
N ARG A 17 -24.82 9.20 8.05
CA ARG A 17 -24.53 8.57 6.75
C ARG A 17 -24.72 9.55 5.59
N SER A 18 -25.83 10.28 5.59
CA SER A 18 -26.16 11.24 4.53
C SER A 18 -25.11 12.35 4.45
N LEU A 19 -24.71 12.90 5.61
CA LEU A 19 -23.66 13.91 5.68
C LEU A 19 -22.30 13.38 5.22
N ILE A 20 -21.93 12.16 5.60
CA ILE A 20 -20.69 11.51 5.14
C ILE A 20 -20.74 11.30 3.62
N LEU A 21 -21.85 10.81 3.07
CA LEU A 21 -22.01 10.59 1.62
C LEU A 21 -21.92 11.89 0.84
N CYS A 22 -22.63 12.94 1.26
CA CYS A 22 -22.59 14.25 0.62
C CYS A 22 -21.20 14.91 0.71
N ASN A 23 -20.45 14.69 1.80
CA ASN A 23 -19.13 15.30 2.00
C ASN A 23 -17.95 14.42 1.55
N LYS A 24 -18.18 13.18 1.09
CA LYS A 24 -17.12 12.35 0.49
C LYS A 24 -16.52 12.96 -0.78
N SER A 25 -17.27 13.80 -1.50
CA SER A 25 -16.78 14.56 -2.66
C SER A 25 -15.98 15.81 -2.26
N THR A 26 -16.21 16.38 -1.06
CA THR A 26 -15.52 17.58 -0.55
C THR A 26 -14.31 17.27 0.32
N THR A 27 -14.21 16.06 0.87
CA THR A 27 -12.91 15.51 1.26
C THR A 27 -12.11 15.31 -0.02
N ARG A 28 -11.35 16.32 -0.45
CA ARG A 28 -10.22 16.10 -1.35
C ARG A 28 -9.53 14.86 -0.79
N ASN A 29 -9.37 13.81 -1.60
CA ASN A 29 -8.42 12.75 -1.29
C ASN A 29 -7.19 13.46 -0.77
N ALA A 30 -6.93 13.38 0.54
CA ALA A 30 -5.83 14.12 1.09
C ALA A 30 -4.63 13.65 0.27
N THR A 31 -3.98 14.57 -0.43
CA THR A 31 -2.67 14.30 -1.06
C THR A 31 -1.66 13.89 0.02
N GLY A 32 -2.04 13.95 1.30
CA GLY A 32 -1.49 13.18 2.40
C GLY A 32 -1.77 11.68 2.29
N ARG A 33 -0.88 11.01 1.54
CA ARG A 33 -0.50 9.60 1.70
C ARG A 33 -1.68 8.62 1.61
N LEU A 34 -2.03 8.25 0.37
CA LEU A 34 -2.56 6.91 0.09
C LEU A 34 -1.72 5.92 0.93
N PRO A 35 -2.33 5.00 1.72
CA PRO A 35 -1.56 3.90 2.25
C PRO A 35 -0.88 3.27 1.05
N SER A 36 0.45 3.19 1.06
CA SER A 36 1.24 2.57 0.00
C SER A 36 0.97 1.05 0.03
N LYS A 37 -0.28 0.66 -0.19
CA LYS A 37 -0.59 -0.56 -0.91
C LYS A 37 -0.13 -0.29 -2.34
N VAL A 38 0.39 -1.31 -3.00
CA VAL A 38 0.88 -1.25 -4.39
C VAL A 38 2.33 -0.77 -4.56
N ASN A 39 3.26 -1.40 -3.84
CA ASN A 39 4.54 -1.82 -4.43
C ASN A 39 4.85 -3.23 -3.94
N ARG A 40 3.85 -4.11 -3.88
CA ARG A 40 4.12 -5.53 -3.68
C ARG A 40 4.52 -6.08 -5.03
N VAL A 41 5.80 -6.39 -5.19
CA VAL A 41 6.27 -7.25 -6.27
C VAL A 41 5.35 -8.48 -6.27
N PRO A 42 4.70 -8.83 -7.40
CA PRO A 42 3.87 -10.03 -7.47
C PRO A 42 4.66 -11.23 -6.95
N GLU A 43 4.05 -12.08 -6.12
CA GLU A 43 4.75 -13.22 -5.53
C GLU A 43 5.32 -14.16 -6.60
N ASP A 44 4.58 -14.33 -7.70
CA ASP A 44 4.99 -15.08 -8.87
C ASP A 44 6.29 -14.56 -9.49
N VAL A 45 6.50 -13.23 -9.47
CA VAL A 45 7.72 -12.60 -9.98
C VAL A 45 8.84 -12.63 -8.94
N ARG A 46 8.51 -12.49 -7.65
CA ARG A 46 9.47 -12.50 -6.54
C ARG A 46 10.11 -13.88 -6.34
N LEU A 47 9.34 -14.94 -6.54
CA LEU A 47 9.71 -16.33 -6.27
C LEU A 47 9.91 -17.16 -7.55
N ASP A 48 10.07 -16.52 -8.71
CA ASP A 48 10.15 -17.17 -10.02
C ASP A 48 11.39 -18.08 -10.21
N GLN A 49 12.17 -18.37 -9.16
CA GLN A 49 13.39 -19.20 -9.13
C GLN A 49 14.48 -18.85 -10.15
N GLN A 50 14.28 -17.84 -10.99
CA GLN A 50 15.23 -17.32 -11.95
C GLN A 50 16.22 -16.38 -11.25
N LYS A 51 17.32 -16.07 -11.93
CA LYS A 51 18.37 -15.20 -11.37
C LYS A 51 17.91 -13.75 -11.33
N HIS A 52 17.65 -13.25 -10.12
CA HIS A 52 17.45 -11.83 -9.84
C HIS A 52 18.82 -11.17 -9.61
N TYR A 53 19.03 -9.96 -10.14
CA TYR A 53 20.27 -9.20 -9.94
C TYR A 53 19.99 -7.81 -9.37
N LEU A 54 20.92 -7.36 -8.52
CA LEU A 54 20.94 -6.03 -7.91
C LEU A 54 21.73 -5.07 -8.80
N THR A 55 21.10 -3.94 -9.12
CA THR A 55 21.69 -2.89 -9.95
C THR A 55 21.56 -1.54 -9.25
N PRO A 56 22.53 -0.63 -9.38
CA PRO A 56 22.38 0.75 -8.92
C PRO A 56 21.26 1.45 -9.69
N GLY A 57 20.37 2.12 -8.96
CA GLY A 57 19.30 2.94 -9.50
C GLY A 57 19.70 4.40 -9.63
N PRO A 58 18.97 5.17 -10.45
CA PRO A 58 19.27 6.59 -10.68
C PRO A 58 18.92 7.48 -9.47
N THR A 59 18.05 7.00 -8.57
CA THR A 59 17.53 7.79 -7.44
C THR A 59 17.54 6.99 -6.15
N GLN A 60 17.70 7.69 -5.02
CA GLN A 60 17.59 7.08 -3.69
C GLN A 60 16.12 6.80 -3.36
N ARG A 61 15.81 5.54 -3.06
CA ARG A 61 14.45 5.07 -2.69
C ARG A 61 14.47 4.38 -1.33
N ARG A 62 13.31 3.98 -0.81
CA ARG A 62 13.22 3.18 0.42
C ARG A 62 13.24 1.70 0.08
N CYS A 63 14.01 0.93 0.83
CA CYS A 63 14.06 -0.51 0.72
C CYS A 63 12.69 -1.11 1.02
N ILE A 64 12.21 -2.00 0.16
CA ILE A 64 10.92 -2.67 0.30
C ILE A 64 10.86 -3.57 1.54
N PHE A 65 12.01 -4.11 1.97
CA PHE A 65 12.09 -5.01 3.12
C PHE A 65 12.25 -4.26 4.46
N CYS A 66 13.19 -3.32 4.56
CA CYS A 66 13.52 -2.66 5.83
C CYS A 66 13.10 -1.18 5.93
N GLY A 67 12.58 -0.59 4.86
CA GLY A 67 12.14 0.81 4.83
C GLY A 67 13.25 1.87 4.86
N ARG A 68 14.53 1.48 5.05
CA ARG A 68 15.69 2.39 5.05
C ARG A 68 16.05 2.81 3.62
N LYS A 69 16.76 3.94 3.47
CA LYS A 69 17.18 4.45 2.17
C LYS A 69 18.15 3.47 1.47
N THR A 70 17.93 3.21 0.19
CA THR A 70 18.78 2.40 -0.69
C THR A 70 18.86 3.06 -2.07
N MET A 71 19.99 2.87 -2.74
CA MET A 71 20.17 3.23 -4.14
C MET A 71 20.22 2.01 -5.05
N LYS A 72 19.99 0.80 -4.53
CA LYS A 72 20.03 -0.43 -5.32
C LYS A 72 18.61 -0.95 -5.51
N LEU A 73 18.34 -1.51 -6.68
CA LEU A 73 17.07 -2.17 -7.01
C LEU A 73 17.31 -3.51 -7.69
N CYS A 74 16.31 -4.38 -7.64
CA CYS A 74 16.30 -5.57 -8.46
C CYS A 74 15.83 -5.21 -9.88
N ILE A 75 16.55 -5.67 -10.92
CA ILE A 75 16.18 -5.44 -12.32
C ILE A 75 14.86 -6.13 -12.68
N LYS A 76 14.67 -7.35 -12.18
CA LYS A 76 13.56 -8.21 -12.57
C LYS A 76 12.28 -7.90 -11.80
N CYS A 77 12.41 -7.55 -10.52
CA CYS A 77 11.26 -7.21 -9.70
C CYS A 77 10.82 -5.76 -9.99
N PRO A 78 9.59 -5.54 -10.49
CA PRO A 78 9.11 -4.20 -10.79
C PRO A 78 9.13 -3.33 -9.53
N ASN A 79 9.83 -2.19 -9.63
CA ASN A 79 9.92 -1.20 -8.57
C ASN A 79 10.30 -1.78 -7.19
N ALA A 80 11.36 -2.60 -7.15
CA ALA A 80 11.85 -3.23 -5.91
C ALA A 80 13.23 -2.67 -5.47
N PRO A 81 13.27 -1.51 -4.79
CA PRO A 81 14.49 -1.04 -4.14
C PRO A 81 14.83 -1.96 -2.97
N ILE A 82 16.06 -2.44 -2.91
CA ILE A 82 16.48 -3.39 -1.87
C ILE A 82 17.97 -3.27 -1.56
N HIS A 83 18.37 -3.52 -0.31
CA HIS A 83 19.79 -3.59 0.07
C HIS A 83 20.40 -4.93 -0.34
N LYS A 84 21.74 -5.01 -0.36
CA LYS A 84 22.45 -6.28 -0.59
C LYS A 84 22.07 -7.32 0.48
N ASP A 85 22.03 -6.89 1.74
CA ASP A 85 21.76 -7.80 2.87
C ASP A 85 20.29 -8.22 2.92
N CYS A 86 19.38 -7.31 2.57
CA CYS A 86 17.94 -7.60 2.49
C CYS A 86 17.55 -8.43 1.26
N PHE A 87 18.43 -8.54 0.26
CA PHE A 87 18.11 -9.18 -1.01
C PHE A 87 17.87 -10.67 -0.87
N ALA A 88 18.73 -11.36 -0.11
CA ALA A 88 18.58 -12.78 0.16
C ALA A 88 17.28 -13.04 0.93
N THR A 89 17.04 -12.34 2.03
CA THR A 89 15.82 -12.52 2.84
C THR A 89 14.53 -12.26 2.06
N PHE A 90 14.53 -11.28 1.15
CA PHE A 90 13.34 -10.93 0.36
C PHE A 90 13.02 -11.92 -0.76
N HIS A 91 14.00 -12.58 -1.36
CA HIS A 91 13.77 -13.60 -2.41
C HIS A 91 13.75 -15.03 -1.86
N SER A 92 14.16 -15.25 -0.61
CA SER A 92 14.19 -16.58 0.02
C SER A 92 12.97 -16.90 0.89
N ASN A 93 12.24 -15.91 1.42
CA ASN A 93 11.15 -16.17 2.37
C ASN A 93 9.81 -16.36 1.64
N LYS A 94 9.17 -17.52 1.83
CA LYS A 94 7.78 -17.77 1.39
C LYS A 94 6.81 -17.19 2.42
#